data_AF-A0A453MI13-F1
#
_entry.id   AF-A0A453MI13-F1
#
_cell.length_a   1.000
_cell.length_b   1.000
_cell.length_c   1.000
_cell.angle_alpha   90.00
_cell.angle_beta   90.00
_cell.angle_gamma   90.00
#
_symmetry.space_group_name_H-M   'P 1'
#
loop_
_entity.id
_entity.type
_entity.pdbx_description
1 polymer ?
#
loop_
_entity_poly.entity_id
_entity_poly.type
_entity_poly.pdbx_seq_one_letter_code
_entity_poly.pdbx_strand_id
1 'polypeptide(L)'
;MAIVKNIACTLFIAAIVVAATLVPAASAASDKSIEEMDASIKKAFDAVIAAAPASKRSAVESFVLKQKVAATASLNEAAGDKKKVDEIVTAYKTASDAVLAAKPADKYDVFDKTFSEAGHPPTVKAVDALENSFKEAIGDVVAAAPAPQQDEMKALVFQQTVVAANTLAQSAKDKKLFAAVTTAYKVASDAVLAAAPADKYSVMEKTFAEAADVKAA
;
A
#
# COMPACT_ATOMS: atom_id res chain seq x y z
N MET A 1 -14.50 32.53 -8.24
CA MET A 1 -15.47 31.51 -7.78
C MET A 1 -14.69 30.25 -7.44
N ALA A 2 -14.48 29.99 -6.16
CA ALA A 2 -13.60 28.94 -5.66
C ALA A 2 -14.42 27.98 -4.78
N ILE A 3 -15.20 27.09 -5.41
CA ILE A 3 -15.93 26.02 -4.72
C ILE A 3 -15.98 24.80 -5.66
N VAL A 4 -14.83 24.18 -5.96
CA VAL A 4 -14.80 22.83 -6.58
C VAL A 4 -13.66 21.94 -6.06
N LYS A 5 -12.66 22.50 -5.34
CA LYS A 5 -11.46 21.74 -4.95
C LYS A 5 -11.65 20.64 -3.88
N ASN A 6 -12.81 20.54 -3.22
CA ASN A 6 -12.97 19.65 -2.04
C ASN A 6 -13.90 18.45 -2.22
N ILE A 7 -14.43 18.17 -3.41
CA ILE A 7 -15.33 17.03 -3.63
C ILE A 7 -14.68 15.91 -4.48
N ALA A 8 -13.59 16.21 -5.19
CA ALA A 8 -12.91 15.23 -6.05
C ALA A 8 -12.05 14.20 -5.30
N CYS A 9 -11.72 14.43 -4.02
CA CYS A 9 -10.83 13.55 -3.25
C CYS A 9 -11.51 12.30 -2.64
N THR A 10 -12.84 12.17 -2.70
CA THR A 10 -13.55 11.14 -1.92
C THR A 10 -13.91 9.87 -2.70
N LEU A 11 -13.51 9.76 -3.97
CA LEU A 11 -13.75 8.57 -4.81
C LEU A 11 -12.44 7.91 -5.23
N PHE A 12 -11.53 7.71 -4.27
CA PHE A 12 -10.34 6.91 -4.49
C PHE A 12 -10.67 5.42 -4.36
N ILE A 13 -10.90 4.83 -5.54
CA ILE A 13 -10.69 3.41 -5.86
C ILE A 13 -11.79 2.44 -5.38
N ALA A 14 -12.94 2.48 -6.05
CA ALA A 14 -13.73 1.27 -6.23
C ALA A 14 -13.18 0.51 -7.46
N ALA A 15 -12.16 -0.34 -7.25
CA ALA A 15 -11.78 -1.39 -8.20
C ALA A 15 -10.98 -2.47 -7.47
N ILE A 16 -11.69 -3.55 -7.13
CA ILE A 16 -11.14 -4.79 -6.61
C ILE A 16 -10.25 -5.43 -7.71
N VAL A 17 -9.22 -6.16 -7.26
CA VAL A 17 -8.30 -7.04 -8.01
C VAL A 17 -6.97 -6.42 -8.50
N VAL A 18 -6.11 -5.94 -7.59
CA VAL A 18 -4.65 -6.25 -7.68
C VAL A 18 -4.09 -6.57 -6.29
N ALA A 19 -4.82 -7.37 -5.52
CA ALA A 19 -4.31 -7.98 -4.30
C ALA A 19 -3.39 -9.19 -4.58
N ALA A 20 -2.97 -9.44 -5.82
CA ALA A 20 -2.33 -10.70 -6.22
C ALA A 20 -0.81 -10.62 -6.50
N THR A 21 -0.14 -9.46 -6.41
CA THR A 21 1.26 -9.32 -6.86
C THR A 21 2.30 -9.07 -5.76
N LEU A 22 1.89 -8.77 -4.53
CA LEU A 22 2.79 -8.69 -3.38
C LEU A 22 3.14 -10.09 -2.90
N VAL A 23 4.21 -10.66 -3.46
CA VAL A 23 4.75 -11.97 -3.06
C VAL A 23 5.99 -11.70 -2.19
N PRO A 24 5.99 -12.10 -0.90
CA PRO A 24 7.15 -11.96 -0.05
C PRO A 24 8.33 -12.77 -0.60
N ALA A 25 9.56 -12.24 -0.54
CA ALA A 25 10.77 -12.99 -0.86
C ALA A 25 10.90 -14.27 -0.02
N ALA A 26 10.41 -14.25 1.23
CA ALA A 26 10.33 -15.43 2.10
C ALA A 26 9.43 -16.56 1.53
N SER A 27 8.49 -16.24 0.63
CA SER A 27 7.59 -17.22 0.00
C SER A 27 8.18 -17.93 -1.22
N ALA A 28 9.33 -17.48 -1.75
CA ALA A 28 10.03 -18.16 -2.84
C ALA A 28 10.50 -19.59 -2.48
N ALA A 29 10.45 -19.96 -1.19
CA ALA A 29 10.75 -21.29 -0.68
C ALA A 29 9.53 -22.22 -0.50
N SER A 30 8.31 -21.83 -0.95
CA SER A 30 7.08 -22.62 -0.79
C SER A 30 6.81 -23.07 0.66
N ASP A 31 6.82 -22.11 1.61
CA ASP A 31 6.43 -22.40 2.99
C ASP A 31 4.92 -22.29 3.13
N LYS A 32 4.26 -23.45 3.28
CA LYS A 32 2.80 -23.59 3.48
C LYS A 32 2.26 -22.65 4.57
N SER A 33 3.06 -22.34 5.60
CA SER A 33 2.65 -21.47 6.70
C SER A 33 2.44 -20.03 6.26
N ILE A 34 3.23 -19.56 5.30
CA ILE A 34 3.10 -18.23 4.69
C ILE A 34 1.86 -18.18 3.80
N GLU A 35 1.61 -19.21 2.99
CA GLU A 35 0.40 -19.28 2.14
C GLU A 35 -0.88 -19.25 2.97
N GLU A 36 -0.93 -20.00 4.07
CA GLU A 36 -2.06 -20.01 5.00
C GLU A 36 -2.23 -18.67 5.72
N MET A 37 -1.12 -17.99 6.06
CA MET A 37 -1.15 -16.65 6.61
C MET A 37 -1.73 -15.66 5.58
N ASP A 38 -1.26 -15.69 4.34
CA ASP A 38 -1.72 -14.81 3.27
C ASP A 38 -3.22 -15.00 3.00
N ALA A 39 -3.68 -16.25 2.99
CA ALA A 39 -5.11 -16.56 2.89
C ALA A 39 -5.93 -16.02 4.08
N SER A 40 -5.38 -16.06 5.29
CA SER A 40 -6.04 -15.55 6.50
C SER A 40 -6.12 -14.02 6.50
N ILE A 41 -5.01 -13.36 6.14
CA ILE A 41 -4.93 -11.91 5.94
C ILE A 41 -5.95 -11.47 4.90
N LYS A 42 -6.00 -12.15 3.74
CA LYS A 42 -6.97 -11.83 2.69
C LYS A 42 -8.41 -11.90 3.17
N LYS A 43 -8.77 -12.94 3.93
CA LYS A 43 -10.12 -13.07 4.50
C LYS A 43 -10.43 -11.94 5.49
N ALA A 44 -9.48 -11.59 6.35
CA ALA A 44 -9.64 -10.49 7.30
C ALA A 44 -9.83 -9.14 6.57
N PHE A 45 -9.02 -8.87 5.55
CA PHE A 45 -9.15 -7.68 4.70
C PHE A 45 -10.52 -7.60 4.01
N ASP A 46 -10.93 -8.68 3.35
CA ASP A 46 -12.23 -8.76 2.66
C ASP A 46 -13.39 -8.52 3.66
N ALA A 47 -13.29 -9.06 4.88
CA ALA A 47 -14.28 -8.86 5.93
C ALA A 47 -14.34 -7.43 6.47
N VAL A 48 -13.20 -6.75 6.63
CA VAL A 48 -13.13 -5.36 7.08
C VAL A 48 -13.69 -4.41 6.03
N ILE A 49 -13.36 -4.62 4.75
CA ILE A 49 -13.90 -3.84 3.63
C ILE A 49 -15.41 -4.06 3.51
N ALA A 50 -15.89 -5.30 3.65
CA ALA A 50 -17.32 -5.61 3.59
C ALA A 50 -18.12 -4.97 4.73
N ALA A 51 -17.52 -4.82 5.91
CA ALA A 51 -18.16 -4.19 7.06
C ALA A 51 -18.10 -2.64 7.03
N ALA A 52 -17.30 -2.06 6.14
CA ALA A 52 -17.14 -0.61 6.04
C ALA A 52 -18.41 0.06 5.49
N PRO A 53 -18.90 1.16 6.11
CA PRO A 53 -19.92 2.00 5.51
C PRO A 53 -19.49 2.51 4.13
N ALA A 54 -20.42 2.63 3.18
CA ALA A 54 -20.12 3.06 1.82
C ALA A 54 -19.34 4.39 1.77
N SER A 55 -19.66 5.33 2.67
CA SER A 55 -18.98 6.63 2.79
C SER A 55 -17.54 6.56 3.30
N LYS A 56 -17.11 5.43 3.91
CA LYS A 56 -15.76 5.23 4.47
C LYS A 56 -14.96 4.14 3.75
N ARG A 57 -15.56 3.45 2.78
CA ARG A 57 -14.98 2.27 2.13
C ARG A 57 -13.60 2.53 1.51
N SER A 58 -13.44 3.65 0.81
CA SER A 58 -12.16 4.07 0.20
C SER A 58 -11.04 4.23 1.24
N ALA A 59 -11.32 4.86 2.39
CA ALA A 59 -10.35 5.01 3.46
C ALA A 59 -9.95 3.65 4.07
N VAL A 60 -10.91 2.74 4.21
CA VAL A 60 -10.67 1.37 4.69
C VAL A 60 -9.83 0.57 3.69
N GLU A 61 -10.11 0.67 2.39
CA GLU A 61 -9.33 0.00 1.34
C GLU A 61 -7.88 0.51 1.28
N SER A 62 -7.68 1.82 1.39
CA SER A 62 -6.34 2.42 1.52
C SER A 62 -5.58 1.88 2.73
N PHE A 63 -6.27 1.79 3.87
CA PHE A 63 -5.67 1.29 5.10
C PHE A 63 -5.31 -0.21 5.02
N VAL A 64 -6.17 -1.01 4.39
CA VAL A 64 -5.90 -2.43 4.09
C VAL A 64 -4.65 -2.57 3.21
N LEU A 65 -4.51 -1.76 2.15
CA LEU A 65 -3.33 -1.80 1.29
C LEU A 65 -2.05 -1.50 2.08
N LYS A 66 -2.07 -0.49 2.95
CA LYS A 66 -0.95 -0.16 3.84
C LYS A 66 -0.57 -1.35 4.71
N GLN A 67 -1.54 -2.00 5.34
CA GLN A 67 -1.26 -3.17 6.18
C GLN A 67 -0.73 -4.38 5.40
N LYS A 68 -1.12 -4.51 4.13
CA LYS A 68 -0.56 -5.51 3.25
C LYS A 68 0.93 -5.27 2.97
N VAL A 69 1.29 -4.02 2.67
CA VAL A 69 2.70 -3.62 2.49
C VAL A 69 3.51 -3.90 3.75
N ALA A 70 2.96 -3.59 4.92
CA ALA A 70 3.58 -3.87 6.21
C ALA A 70 3.84 -5.37 6.44
N ALA A 71 2.86 -6.23 6.14
CA ALA A 71 3.00 -7.68 6.29
C ALA A 71 4.08 -8.24 5.36
N THR A 72 4.07 -7.82 4.08
CA THR A 72 5.09 -8.25 3.12
C THR A 72 6.48 -7.74 3.49
N ALA A 73 6.60 -6.48 3.93
CA ALA A 73 7.86 -5.90 4.40
C ALA A 73 8.41 -6.67 5.61
N SER A 74 7.56 -7.00 6.59
CA SER A 74 7.95 -7.76 7.77
C SER A 74 8.53 -9.13 7.39
N LEU A 75 7.86 -9.86 6.49
CA LEU A 75 8.37 -11.14 5.98
C LEU A 75 9.68 -11.00 5.21
N ASN A 76 9.85 -9.91 4.46
CA ASN A 76 11.09 -9.65 3.73
C ASN A 76 12.26 -9.29 4.65
N GLU A 77 12.00 -8.53 5.73
CA GLU A 77 13.01 -8.25 6.77
C GLU A 77 13.42 -9.52 7.53
N ALA A 78 12.49 -10.47 7.71
CA ALA A 78 12.76 -11.75 8.33
C ALA A 78 13.30 -12.82 7.36
N ALA A 79 13.47 -12.50 6.07
CA ALA A 79 13.92 -13.47 5.09
C ALA A 79 15.28 -14.08 5.47
N GLY A 80 15.34 -15.41 5.54
CA GLY A 80 16.52 -16.15 6.00
C GLY A 80 16.58 -16.41 7.51
N ASP A 81 15.67 -15.86 8.30
CA ASP A 81 15.53 -16.13 9.74
C ASP A 81 14.19 -16.85 10.01
N LYS A 82 14.22 -18.19 9.97
CA LYS A 82 13.02 -19.02 10.09
C LYS A 82 12.22 -18.71 11.36
N LYS A 83 12.90 -18.45 12.48
CA LYS A 83 12.24 -18.15 13.75
C LYS A 83 11.43 -16.86 13.65
N LYS A 84 12.00 -15.79 13.08
CA LYS A 84 11.27 -14.53 12.88
C LYS A 84 10.14 -14.67 11.87
N VAL A 85 10.33 -15.45 10.80
CA VAL A 85 9.24 -15.74 9.84
C VAL A 85 8.07 -16.44 10.56
N ASP A 86 8.34 -17.46 11.38
CA ASP A 86 7.31 -18.18 12.12
C ASP A 86 6.59 -17.28 13.15
N GLU A 87 7.31 -16.38 13.81
CA GLU A 87 6.75 -15.37 14.72
C GLU A 87 5.82 -14.39 13.98
N ILE A 88 6.24 -13.89 12.82
CA ILE A 88 5.43 -12.99 11.97
C ILE A 88 4.18 -13.69 11.44
N VAL A 89 4.34 -14.91 10.92
CA VAL A 89 3.22 -15.74 10.44
C VAL A 89 2.18 -15.94 11.53
N THR A 90 2.63 -16.26 12.74
CA THR A 90 1.76 -16.44 13.91
C THR A 90 1.03 -15.15 14.27
N ALA A 91 1.75 -14.04 14.38
CA ALA A 91 1.18 -12.73 14.72
C ALA A 91 0.08 -12.30 13.74
N TYR A 92 0.33 -12.40 12.43
CA TYR A 92 -0.65 -12.03 11.42
C TYR A 92 -1.84 -13.00 11.33
N LYS A 93 -1.64 -14.30 11.57
CA LYS A 93 -2.77 -15.26 11.70
C LYS A 93 -3.64 -14.89 12.90
N THR A 94 -3.06 -14.64 14.07
CA THR A 94 -3.80 -14.20 15.27
C THR A 94 -4.54 -12.90 15.04
N ALA A 95 -3.92 -11.91 14.40
CA ALA A 95 -4.56 -10.65 14.05
C ALA A 95 -5.77 -10.87 13.11
N SER A 96 -5.60 -11.73 12.10
CA SER A 96 -6.66 -12.10 11.16
C SER A 96 -7.84 -12.76 11.86
N ASP A 97 -7.59 -13.72 12.76
CA ASP A 97 -8.63 -14.42 13.51
C ASP A 97 -9.42 -13.46 14.41
N ALA A 98 -8.73 -12.53 15.08
CA ALA A 98 -9.38 -11.51 15.91
C ALA A 98 -10.35 -10.64 15.09
N VAL A 99 -9.92 -10.23 13.89
CA VAL A 99 -10.75 -9.44 12.96
C VAL A 99 -11.96 -10.22 12.48
N LEU A 100 -11.76 -11.49 12.13
CA LEU A 100 -12.85 -12.35 11.68
C LEU A 100 -13.89 -12.58 12.79
N ALA A 101 -13.45 -12.74 14.04
CA ALA A 101 -14.31 -12.90 15.21
C ALA A 101 -15.03 -11.61 15.65
N ALA A 102 -14.51 -10.43 15.30
CA ALA A 102 -15.11 -9.16 15.67
C ALA A 102 -16.48 -8.93 15.00
N LYS A 103 -17.37 -8.22 15.70
CA LYS A 103 -18.66 -7.76 15.15
C LYS A 103 -18.42 -6.78 14.00
N PRO A 104 -19.31 -6.68 13.00
CA PRO A 104 -19.08 -5.83 11.83
C PRO A 104 -18.66 -4.39 12.16
N ALA A 105 -19.33 -3.74 13.12
CA ALA A 105 -19.01 -2.37 13.52
C ALA A 105 -17.62 -2.20 14.14
N ASP A 106 -17.07 -3.27 14.74
CA ASP A 106 -15.80 -3.24 15.48
C ASP A 106 -14.63 -3.76 14.61
N LYS A 107 -14.90 -4.33 13.42
CA LYS A 107 -13.88 -4.98 12.59
C LYS A 107 -12.75 -4.04 12.20
N TYR A 108 -13.05 -2.78 11.87
CA TYR A 108 -12.03 -1.80 11.50
C TYR A 108 -11.09 -1.49 12.67
N ASP A 109 -11.63 -1.22 13.87
CA ASP A 109 -10.83 -0.87 15.04
C ASP A 109 -9.99 -2.07 15.52
N VAL A 110 -10.56 -3.28 15.50
CA VAL A 110 -9.82 -4.51 15.79
C VAL A 110 -8.72 -4.73 14.75
N PHE A 111 -9.01 -4.48 13.48
CA PHE A 111 -8.04 -4.61 12.39
C PHE A 111 -6.88 -3.64 12.53
N ASP A 112 -7.16 -2.34 12.71
CA ASP A 112 -6.16 -1.30 12.91
C ASP A 112 -5.21 -1.65 14.05
N LYS A 113 -5.78 -2.02 15.20
CA LYS A 113 -4.98 -2.39 16.37
C LYS A 113 -4.13 -3.63 16.12
N THR A 114 -4.73 -4.76 15.74
CA THR A 114 -4.01 -6.05 15.72
C THR A 114 -3.02 -6.16 14.58
N PHE A 115 -3.33 -5.59 13.40
CA PHE A 115 -2.39 -5.58 12.28
C PHE A 115 -1.25 -4.59 12.49
N SER A 116 -1.50 -3.44 13.13
CA SER A 116 -0.42 -2.55 13.52
C SER A 116 0.49 -3.22 14.54
N GLU A 117 -0.03 -3.88 15.57
CA GLU A 117 0.75 -4.65 16.54
C GLU A 117 1.59 -5.76 15.88
N ALA A 118 1.03 -6.49 14.91
CA ALA A 118 1.75 -7.53 14.15
C ALA A 118 2.80 -6.95 13.18
N GLY A 119 2.52 -5.79 12.58
CA GLY A 119 3.35 -5.11 11.59
C GLY A 119 4.15 -3.96 12.17
N HIS A 120 5.15 -4.25 13.00
CA HIS A 120 6.02 -3.23 13.59
C HIS A 120 7.47 -3.19 13.06
N PRO A 121 7.72 -3.09 11.74
CA PRO A 121 9.03 -2.67 11.27
C PRO A 121 9.10 -1.15 10.95
N PRO A 122 10.30 -0.54 10.95
CA PRO A 122 10.56 0.85 10.56
C PRO A 122 9.98 1.26 9.20
N THR A 123 9.74 0.27 8.35
CA THR A 123 9.09 0.33 7.03
C THR A 123 7.71 0.97 7.08
N VAL A 124 6.89 0.70 8.11
CA VAL A 124 5.54 1.29 8.22
C VAL A 124 5.58 2.80 8.42
N LYS A 125 6.49 3.29 9.26
CA LYS A 125 6.67 4.73 9.48
C LYS A 125 7.16 5.46 8.23
N ALA A 126 8.00 4.81 7.44
CA ALA A 126 8.49 5.35 6.18
C ALA A 126 7.38 5.38 5.10
N VAL A 127 6.54 4.35 5.05
CA VAL A 127 5.34 4.34 4.18
C VAL A 127 4.35 5.43 4.60
N ASP A 128 4.18 5.69 5.91
CA ASP A 128 3.31 6.76 6.41
C ASP A 128 3.81 8.15 6.04
N ALA A 129 5.13 8.37 6.13
CA ALA A 129 5.74 9.61 5.68
C ALA A 129 5.56 9.82 4.16
N LEU A 130 5.48 8.73 3.39
CA LEU A 130 5.37 8.75 1.94
C LEU A 130 3.90 8.89 1.47
N GLU A 131 2.95 8.41 2.28
CA GLU A 131 1.52 8.37 1.96
C GLU A 131 0.96 9.75 1.58
N ASN A 132 1.34 10.80 2.30
CA ASN A 132 0.86 12.16 2.01
C ASN A 132 1.41 12.68 0.68
N SER A 133 2.70 12.50 0.41
CA SER A 133 3.31 12.89 -0.86
C SER A 133 2.69 12.15 -2.04
N PHE A 134 2.39 10.85 -1.88
CA PHE A 134 1.70 10.08 -2.92
C PHE A 134 0.27 10.60 -3.13
N LYS A 135 -0.52 10.76 -2.06
CA LYS A 135 -1.91 11.25 -2.17
C LYS A 135 -1.99 12.59 -2.89
N GLU A 136 -1.10 13.52 -2.56
CA GLU A 136 -1.04 14.83 -3.22
C GLU A 136 -0.64 14.70 -4.69
N ALA A 137 0.47 14.01 -5.00
CA ALA A 137 0.94 13.85 -6.38
C ALA A 137 -0.09 13.15 -7.27
N ILE A 138 -0.67 12.05 -6.77
CA ILE A 138 -1.70 11.26 -7.45
C ILE A 138 -2.98 12.09 -7.66
N GLY A 139 -3.44 12.79 -6.63
CA GLY A 139 -4.62 13.64 -6.71
C GLY A 139 -4.44 14.75 -7.75
N ASP A 140 -3.25 15.33 -7.82
CA ASP A 140 -2.93 16.42 -8.74
C ASP A 140 -2.79 15.93 -10.20
N VAL A 141 -2.26 14.71 -10.42
CA VAL A 141 -2.25 14.05 -11.74
C VAL A 141 -3.68 13.82 -12.24
N VAL A 142 -4.56 13.26 -11.40
CA VAL A 142 -5.97 13.03 -11.78
C VAL A 142 -6.71 14.35 -12.02
N ALA A 143 -6.48 15.36 -11.18
CA ALA A 143 -7.11 16.67 -11.33
C ALA A 143 -6.66 17.42 -12.59
N ALA A 144 -5.42 17.19 -13.05
CA ALA A 144 -4.89 17.78 -14.28
C ALA A 144 -5.43 17.10 -15.55
N ALA A 145 -5.93 15.87 -15.46
CA ALA A 145 -6.55 15.19 -16.59
C ALA A 145 -7.90 15.83 -16.97
N PRO A 146 -8.23 15.91 -18.27
CA PRO A 146 -9.56 16.33 -18.73
C PRO A 146 -10.66 15.49 -18.06
N ALA A 147 -11.78 16.11 -17.69
CA ALA A 147 -12.88 15.43 -16.99
C ALA A 147 -13.31 14.09 -17.62
N PRO A 148 -13.42 13.95 -18.96
CA PRO A 148 -13.76 12.66 -19.59
C PRO A 148 -12.72 11.55 -19.40
N GLN A 149 -11.47 11.90 -19.08
CA GLN A 149 -10.33 10.97 -18.95
C GLN A 149 -9.97 10.69 -17.49
N GLN A 150 -10.64 11.31 -16.52
CA GLN A 150 -10.27 11.17 -15.11
C GLN A 150 -10.40 9.74 -14.58
N ASP A 151 -11.38 8.96 -15.07
CA ASP A 151 -11.55 7.57 -14.62
C ASP A 151 -10.45 6.66 -15.16
N GLU A 152 -10.01 6.86 -16.41
CA GLU A 152 -8.83 6.19 -16.97
C GLU A 152 -7.56 6.60 -16.21
N MET A 153 -7.40 7.90 -15.94
CA MET A 153 -6.26 8.42 -15.19
C MET A 153 -6.18 7.83 -13.77
N LYS A 154 -7.32 7.67 -13.08
CA LYS A 154 -7.37 6.98 -11.78
C LYS A 154 -6.85 5.55 -11.87
N ALA A 155 -7.20 4.81 -12.92
CA ALA A 155 -6.75 3.43 -13.09
C ALA A 155 -5.23 3.35 -13.34
N LEU A 156 -4.69 4.23 -14.18
CA LEU A 156 -3.26 4.31 -14.46
C LEU A 156 -2.45 4.69 -13.21
N VAL A 157 -2.91 5.70 -12.48
CA VAL A 157 -2.26 6.16 -11.25
C VAL A 157 -2.36 5.12 -10.13
N PHE A 158 -3.46 4.36 -10.06
CA PHE A 158 -3.57 3.21 -9.16
C PHE A 158 -2.52 2.14 -9.49
N GLN A 159 -2.32 1.81 -10.76
CA GLN A 159 -1.30 0.84 -11.16
C GLN A 159 0.10 1.28 -10.72
N GLN A 160 0.45 2.56 -10.89
CA GLN A 160 1.72 3.12 -10.41
C GLN A 160 1.88 3.02 -8.89
N THR A 161 0.79 3.23 -8.15
CA THR A 161 0.76 3.11 -6.68
C THR A 161 1.02 1.67 -6.23
N VAL A 162 0.43 0.69 -6.92
CA VAL A 162 0.67 -0.74 -6.64
C VAL A 162 2.13 -1.12 -6.91
N VAL A 163 2.72 -0.63 -8.00
CA VAL A 163 4.14 -0.87 -8.30
C VAL A 163 5.03 -0.28 -7.20
N ALA A 164 4.78 0.96 -6.78
CA ALA A 164 5.55 1.59 -5.72
C ALA A 164 5.44 0.85 -4.38
N ALA A 165 4.23 0.44 -3.99
CA ALA A 165 4.00 -0.38 -2.82
C ALA A 165 4.78 -1.70 -2.86
N ASN A 166 4.82 -2.37 -4.03
CA ASN A 166 5.59 -3.60 -4.24
C ASN A 166 7.09 -3.39 -4.10
N THR A 167 7.63 -2.34 -4.72
CA THR A 167 9.06 -2.01 -4.64
C THR A 167 9.46 -1.71 -3.19
N LEU A 168 8.68 -0.90 -2.48
CA LEU A 168 8.91 -0.59 -1.07
C LEU A 168 8.93 -1.86 -0.22
N ALA A 169 7.93 -2.72 -0.36
CA ALA A 169 7.88 -3.97 0.40
C ALA A 169 9.09 -4.87 0.08
N GLN A 170 9.48 -5.02 -1.19
CA GLN A 170 10.62 -5.85 -1.59
C GLN A 170 11.97 -5.30 -1.14
N SER A 171 12.12 -3.98 -1.10
CA SER A 171 13.34 -3.32 -0.65
C SER A 171 13.58 -3.49 0.85
N ALA A 172 12.55 -3.80 1.64
CA ALA A 172 12.63 -3.95 3.11
C ALA A 172 13.70 -4.96 3.59
N LYS A 173 14.03 -5.97 2.78
CA LYS A 173 15.11 -6.94 3.08
C LYS A 173 16.49 -6.29 3.27
N ASP A 174 16.69 -5.09 2.72
CA ASP A 174 17.92 -4.31 2.84
C ASP A 174 17.57 -2.88 3.28
N LYS A 175 17.99 -2.53 4.50
CA LYS A 175 17.70 -1.21 5.09
C LYS A 175 18.22 -0.04 4.25
N LYS A 176 19.37 -0.19 3.58
CA LYS A 176 19.93 0.87 2.72
C LYS A 176 19.11 1.00 1.44
N LEU A 177 18.77 -0.13 0.83
CA LEU A 177 17.90 -0.15 -0.35
C LEU A 177 16.52 0.46 -0.04
N PHE A 178 15.91 0.06 1.07
CA PHE A 178 14.61 0.58 1.50
C PHE A 178 14.64 2.10 1.70
N ALA A 179 15.68 2.63 2.36
CA ALA A 179 15.85 4.07 2.55
C ALA A 179 16.05 4.81 1.20
N ALA A 180 16.83 4.23 0.28
CA ALA A 180 17.07 4.80 -1.04
C ALA A 180 15.79 4.83 -1.89
N VAL A 181 15.04 3.72 -1.94
CA VAL A 181 13.76 3.59 -2.65
C VAL A 181 12.73 4.58 -2.09
N THR A 182 12.60 4.66 -0.76
CA THR A 182 11.68 5.62 -0.10
C THR A 182 12.02 7.06 -0.47
N THR A 183 13.32 7.40 -0.47
CA THR A 183 13.79 8.75 -0.84
C THR A 183 13.51 9.05 -2.31
N ALA A 184 13.77 8.10 -3.21
CA ALA A 184 13.52 8.25 -4.64
C ALA A 184 12.03 8.49 -4.94
N TYR A 185 11.14 7.72 -4.32
CA TYR A 185 9.70 7.93 -4.49
C TYR A 185 9.21 9.27 -3.92
N LYS A 186 9.83 9.78 -2.86
CA LYS A 186 9.55 11.12 -2.37
C LYS A 186 9.96 12.19 -3.41
N VAL A 187 11.17 12.09 -3.95
CA VAL A 187 11.67 13.00 -4.99
C VAL A 187 10.79 12.95 -6.25
N ALA A 188 10.37 11.75 -6.65
CA ALA A 188 9.45 11.55 -7.76
C ALA A 188 8.10 12.26 -7.52
N SER A 189 7.53 12.12 -6.32
CA SER A 189 6.28 12.80 -5.95
C SER A 189 6.44 14.33 -5.99
N ASP A 190 7.54 14.85 -5.44
CA ASP A 190 7.86 16.29 -5.47
C ASP A 190 7.98 16.79 -6.92
N ALA A 191 8.57 16.00 -7.83
CA ALA A 191 8.70 16.33 -9.25
C ALA A 191 7.34 16.35 -9.98
N VAL A 192 6.43 15.42 -9.67
CA VAL A 192 5.06 15.41 -10.21
C VAL A 192 4.30 16.67 -9.80
N LEU A 193 4.41 17.06 -8.54
CA LEU A 193 3.77 18.28 -8.02
C LEU A 193 4.31 19.54 -8.71
N ALA A 194 5.62 19.59 -9.00
CA ALA A 194 6.26 20.69 -9.70
C ALA A 194 5.97 20.75 -11.21
N ALA A 195 5.54 19.64 -11.82
CA ALA A 195 5.32 19.56 -13.27
C ALA A 195 4.11 20.40 -13.74
N ALA A 196 4.16 20.86 -14.99
CA ALA A 196 3.02 21.51 -15.63
C ALA A 196 1.85 20.52 -15.78
N PRO A 197 0.58 20.97 -15.74
CA PRO A 197 -0.59 20.08 -15.73
C PRO A 197 -0.59 19.02 -16.84
N ALA A 198 -0.19 19.38 -18.06
CA ALA A 198 -0.14 18.46 -19.20
C ALA A 198 0.92 17.36 -19.07
N ASP A 199 1.96 17.59 -18.26
CA ASP A 199 3.12 16.71 -18.14
C ASP A 199 3.07 15.83 -16.89
N LYS A 200 2.16 16.10 -15.93
CA LYS A 200 2.14 15.43 -14.60
C LYS A 200 2.12 13.91 -14.69
N TYR A 201 1.28 13.34 -15.57
CA TYR A 201 1.22 11.89 -15.73
C TYR A 201 2.52 11.32 -16.32
N SER A 202 3.08 11.94 -17.36
CA SER A 202 4.35 11.48 -17.97
C SER A 202 5.52 11.58 -16.98
N VAL A 203 5.57 12.65 -16.19
CA VAL A 203 6.55 12.81 -15.11
C VAL A 203 6.37 11.73 -14.06
N MET A 204 5.13 11.43 -13.65
CA MET A 204 4.85 10.37 -12.69
C MET A 204 5.31 9.02 -13.22
N GLU A 205 4.87 8.62 -14.42
CA GLU A 205 5.20 7.35 -15.04
C GLU A 205 6.71 7.12 -15.13
N LYS A 206 7.45 8.14 -15.60
CA LYS A 206 8.90 8.08 -15.71
C LYS A 206 9.58 8.01 -14.35
N THR A 207 9.30 8.96 -13.45
CA THR A 207 10.05 9.09 -12.19
C THR A 207 9.71 7.97 -11.19
N PHE A 208 8.49 7.42 -11.24
CA PHE A 208 8.12 6.28 -10.40
C PHE A 208 8.76 4.98 -10.90
N ALA A 209 8.94 4.83 -12.21
CA ALA A 209 9.72 3.73 -12.78
C ALA A 209 11.20 3.83 -12.40
N GLU A 210 11.80 5.02 -12.51
CA GLU A 210 13.19 5.27 -12.09
C GLU A 210 13.38 4.99 -10.58
N ALA A 211 12.42 5.38 -9.74
CA ALA A 211 12.42 5.06 -8.32
C ALA A 211 12.28 3.55 -8.04
N ALA A 212 11.52 2.82 -8.87
CA ALA A 212 11.37 1.38 -8.78
C ALA A 212 12.68 0.63 -9.10
N ASP A 213 13.50 1.17 -9.99
CA ASP A 213 14.76 0.58 -10.46
C ASP A 213 15.98 0.92 -9.57
N VAL A 214 15.78 1.65 -8.47
CA VAL A 214 16.85 1.96 -7.52
C VAL A 214 17.47 0.66 -6.97
N LYS A 215 18.79 0.58 -7.03
CA LYS A 215 19.59 -0.54 -6.50
C LYS A 215 20.42 -0.07 -5.30
N ALA A 216 20.79 -1.00 -4.43
CA ALA A 216 21.70 -0.71 -3.33
C ALA A 216 23.07 -0.33 -3.91
N ALA A 217 23.62 0.78 -3.43
CA ALA A 217 24.98 1.22 -3.74
C ALA A 217 26.02 0.48 -2.90
#